data_AF-A0A947AC64-F1
#
_entry.id   AF-A0A947AC64-F1
#
_cell.length_a   1.000
_cell.length_b   1.000
_cell.length_c   1.000
_cell.angle_alpha   90.00
_cell.angle_beta   90.00
_cell.angle_gamma   90.00
#
_symmetry.space_group_name_H-M   'P 1'
#
loop_
_entity.id
_entity.type
_entity.pdbx_description
1 polymer ?
#
loop_
_entity_poly.entity_id
_entity_poly.type
_entity_poly.pdbx_seq_one_letter_code
_entity_poly.pdbx_strand_id
1 'polypeptide(L)' 'MKGIHVTKYGGADVLQYLDLPDPVPEAHQVLIKVKGASVYFADIKARSGKYLLVKSRLIYLV' A
#
# COMPACT_ATOMS: atom_id res chain seq x y z
N MET A 1 6.63 -10.50 8.87
CA MET A 1 7.30 -9.22 8.54
C MET A 1 6.62 -8.04 9.21
N LYS A 2 7.28 -6.88 9.32
CA LYS A 2 6.64 -5.62 9.75
C LYS A 2 6.02 -4.88 8.56
N GLY A 3 4.87 -4.24 8.75
CA GLY A 3 4.21 -3.46 7.69
C GLY A 3 3.26 -2.40 8.22
N ILE A 4 2.88 -1.46 7.35
CA ILE A 4 1.87 -0.44 7.63
C ILE A 4 0.51 -0.94 7.16
N HIS A 5 -0.47 -1.03 8.06
CA HIS A 5 -1.83 -1.47 7.80
C HIS A 5 -2.81 -0.32 8.03
N VAL A 6 -3.74 -0.13 7.10
CA VAL A 6 -4.81 0.87 7.16
C VAL A 6 -6.16 0.17 7.04
N THR A 7 -6.90 0.10 8.14
CA THR A 7 -8.20 -0.61 8.21
C THR A 7 -9.41 0.32 8.17
N LYS A 8 -9.19 1.64 8.25
CA LYS A 8 -10.22 2.68 8.13
C LYS A 8 -9.61 3.95 7.52
N TYR A 9 -10.45 4.75 6.87
CA TYR A 9 -10.00 6.03 6.32
C TYR A 9 -9.71 7.06 7.43
N GLY A 10 -8.73 7.94 7.21
CA GLY A 10 -8.43 9.03 8.12
C GLY A 10 -7.11 9.77 7.87
N GLY A 11 -6.68 10.52 8.89
CA GLY A 11 -5.41 11.22 8.94
C GLY A 11 -4.22 10.26 9.10
N ALA A 12 -3.03 10.76 9.41
CA ALA A 12 -1.86 9.88 9.60
C ALA A 12 -1.97 8.97 10.82
N ASP A 13 -2.82 9.34 11.78
CA ASP A 13 -3.15 8.61 13.00
C ASP A 13 -3.74 7.22 12.76
N VAL A 14 -4.31 6.95 11.59
CA VAL A 14 -4.89 5.62 11.28
C VAL A 14 -3.85 4.61 10.75
N LEU A 15 -2.61 5.04 10.50
CA LEU A 15 -1.53 4.13 10.09
C LEU A 15 -1.10 3.24 11.26
N GLN A 16 -1.24 1.93 11.11
CA GLN A 16 -0.84 0.97 12.13
C GLN A 16 0.43 0.24 11.69
N TYR A 17 1.49 0.30 12.50
CA TYR A 17 2.70 -0.47 12.27
C TYR A 17 2.62 -1.80 13.01
N LEU A 18 2.42 -2.89 12.26
CA LEU A 18 2.09 -4.20 12.81
C LEU A 18 3.06 -5.28 12.33
N ASP A 19 3.13 -6.38 13.10
CA ASP A 19 3.61 -7.65 12.58
C ASP A 19 2.54 -8.30 11.71
N LEU A 20 2.92 -8.68 10.51
CA LEU A 20 2.11 -9.36 9.51
C LEU A 20 2.77 -10.70 9.17
N PRO A 21 2.02 -11.72 8.73
CA PRO A 21 2.62 -12.93 8.19
C PRO A 21 3.51 -12.59 7.00
N ASP A 22 4.55 -13.39 6.77
CA ASP A 22 5.35 -13.26 5.56
C ASP A 22 4.52 -13.71 4.36
N PRO A 23 4.48 -12.93 3.26
CA PRO A 23 3.71 -13.28 2.07
C PRO A 23 4.34 -14.49 1.38
N VAL A 24 3.48 -15.39 0.88
CA VAL A 24 3.89 -16.57 0.12
C VAL A 24 3.60 -16.30 -1.36
N PRO A 25 4.63 -16.20 -2.22
CA PRO A 25 4.42 -15.90 -3.64
C PRO A 25 3.79 -17.09 -4.38
N GLU A 26 2.91 -16.80 -5.33
CA GLU A 26 2.35 -17.78 -6.26
C GLU A 26 3.26 -18.02 -7.48
N ALA A 27 2.83 -18.91 -8.39
CA ALA A 27 3.52 -19.11 -9.66
C ALA A 27 3.71 -17.78 -10.41
N HIS A 28 4.92 -17.55 -10.92
CA HIS A 28 5.34 -16.32 -11.60
C HIS A 28 5.38 -15.05 -10.74
N GLN A 29 5.36 -15.17 -9.42
CA GLN A 29 5.63 -14.06 -8.49
C GLN A 29 7.00 -14.22 -7.82
N VAL A 30 7.54 -13.11 -7.30
CA VAL A 30 8.78 -13.11 -6.51
C VAL A 30 8.56 -12.40 -5.18
N LEU A 31 9.23 -12.87 -4.14
CA LEU A 31 9.22 -12.23 -2.83
C LEU A 31 10.42 -11.28 -2.70
N ILE A 32 10.16 -9.99 -2.50
CA ILE A 32 11.19 -8.95 -2.40
C ILE A 32 11.40 -8.52 -0.95
N LYS A 33 12.65 -8.57 -0.49
CA LYS A 33 13.04 -7.97 0.79
C LYS A 33 13.23 -6.47 0.65
N VAL A 34 12.22 -5.71 1.07
CA VAL A 34 12.24 -4.24 1.02
C VAL A 34 13.32 -3.68 1.95
N LYS A 35 14.21 -2.82 1.42
CA LYS A 35 15.22 -2.08 2.17
C LYS A 35 14.85 -0.61 2.40
N GLY A 36 13.99 -0.07 1.55
CA GLY A 36 13.43 1.27 1.65
C GLY A 36 12.18 1.38 0.78
N ALA A 37 11.27 2.26 1.18
CA ALA A 37 10.06 2.60 0.44
C ALA A 37 9.89 4.12 0.48
N SER A 38 9.43 4.72 -0.62
CA SER A 38 9.07 6.13 -0.68
C SER A 38 7.60 6.33 -0.34
N VAL A 39 7.24 7.55 0.05
CA VAL A 39 5.86 7.97 0.23
C VAL A 39 5.51 8.92 -0.91
N TYR A 40 4.40 8.65 -1.58
CA TYR A 40 3.86 9.49 -2.64
C TYR A 40 2.57 10.19 -2.18
N PHE A 41 2.23 11.32 -2.81
CA PHE A 41 1.03 12.09 -2.46
C PHE A 41 -0.27 11.26 -2.65
N ALA A 42 -0.23 10.27 -3.54
CA ALA A 42 -1.30 9.28 -3.69
C ALA A 42 -1.62 8.54 -2.40
N ASP A 43 -0.63 8.21 -1.57
CA ASP A 43 -0.82 7.42 -0.36
C ASP A 43 -1.68 8.18 0.66
N ILE A 44 -1.49 9.50 0.74
CA ILE A 44 -2.31 10.39 1.58
C ILE A 44 -3.76 10.39 1.09
N LYS A 45 -3.96 10.49 -0.23
CA LYS A 45 -5.30 10.43 -0.83
C LYS A 45 -5.96 9.06 -0.61
N ALA A 46 -5.22 7.97 -0.78
CA ALA A 46 -5.70 6.60 -0.55
C ALA A 46 -6.12 6.37 0.90
N ARG A 47 -5.22 6.68 1.86
CA ARG A 47 -5.51 6.53 3.29
C ARG A 47 -6.65 7.44 3.76
N SER A 48 -6.78 8.64 3.21
CA SER A 48 -7.87 9.56 3.58
C SER A 48 -9.20 9.27 2.90
N GLY A 49 -9.28 8.25 2.04
CA GLY A 49 -10.49 7.91 1.29
C GLY A 49 -10.81 8.89 0.14
N LYS A 50 -9.84 9.74 -0.24
CA LYS A 50 -9.97 10.77 -1.29
C LYS A 50 -9.22 10.40 -2.57
N TYR A 51 -8.84 9.14 -2.73
CA TYR A 51 -8.20 8.69 -3.95
C TYR A 51 -9.24 8.61 -5.06
N LEU A 52 -9.04 9.40 -6.11
CA LEU A 52 -9.90 9.40 -7.28
C LEU A 52 -9.66 8.08 -8.02
N LEU A 53 -10.51 7.09 -7.77
CA LEU A 53 -10.65 5.96 -8.69
C LEU A 53 -11.35 6.52 -9.93
N VAL A 54 -10.57 7.08 -10.86
CA VAL A 54 -11.08 7.23 -12.21
C VAL A 54 -11.35 5.81 -12.69
N LYS A 55 -12.62 5.46 -12.91
CA LYS A 55 -13.00 4.28 -13.69
C LYS A 55 -12.53 4.51 -15.13
N SER A 56 -11.23 4.37 -15.36
CA SER A 56 -10.65 4.44 -16.68
C SER A 56 -9.50 3.47 -16.74
N ARG A 57 -9.52 2.67 -17.80
CA ARG A 57 -8.55 1.66 -18.20
C ARG A 57 -7.21 2.34 -18.54
N LEU A 58 -6.54 2.91 -17.54
CA LEU A 58 -5.23 3.53 -17.67
C LEU A 58 -4.21 2.64 -16.96
N ILE A 59 -3.35 2.07 -17.78
CA ILE A 59 -2.15 1.34 -17.38
C ILE A 59 -1.22 2.36 -16.72
N TYR A 60 -1.08 2.30 -15.40
CA TYR A 60 0.10 2.89 -14.74
C TYR A 60 1.23 1.88 -14.91
N LEU A 61 2.11 2.13 -15.88
CA LEU A 61 3.41 1.50 -15.95
C LEU A 61 4.32 2.25 -14.98
N VAL A 62 4.74 1.58 -13.92
CA VAL A 62 5.97 1.91 -13.16
C VAL A 62 6.81 0.66 -13.16
#